data_AF-A0A8T0TQV3-F1
#
_entry.id   AF-A0A8T0TQV3-F1
#
_cell.length_a   1.000
_cell.length_b   1.000
_cell.length_c   1.000
_cell.angle_alpha   90.00
_cell.angle_beta   90.00
_cell.angle_gamma   90.00
#
_symmetry.space_group_name_H-M   'P 1'
#
loop_
_entity.id
_entity.type
_entity.pdbx_description
1 polymer ?
#
loop_
_entity_poly.entity_id
_entity_poly.type
_entity_poly.pdbx_seq_one_letter_code
_entity_poly.pdbx_strand_id
1 'polypeptide(L)'
;MPKLATISTWTAGVIQVPQEQDEGIEEWWKSSLAHLSQAQKCSVAAILTYTTWNIWKERNRRVFEQKCLQPHQVVLLIKEEINLRRVACGTPVVH
;
A
#
# COMPACT_ATOMS: atom_id res chain seq x y z
N MET A 1 7.94 -11.49 5.25
CA MET A 1 8.24 -10.24 4.53
C MET A 1 8.26 -9.04 5.49
N PRO A 2 9.44 -8.54 5.91
CA PRO A 2 9.54 -7.51 6.95
C PRO A 2 8.99 -6.12 6.56
N LYS A 3 8.78 -5.85 5.27
CA LYS A 3 8.33 -4.53 4.76
C LYS A 3 6.81 -4.29 4.85
N LEU A 4 6.00 -5.35 4.85
CA LEU A 4 4.55 -5.25 4.93
C LEU A 4 4.05 -5.11 6.37
N ALA A 5 4.82 -5.62 7.34
CA ALA A 5 4.51 -5.50 8.77
C ALA A 5 4.40 -4.03 9.23
N THR A 6 5.25 -3.14 8.67
CA THR A 6 5.24 -1.70 8.97
C THR A 6 3.98 -0.99 8.46
N ILE A 7 3.38 -1.47 7.37
CA ILE A 7 2.17 -0.90 6.77
C ILE A 7 0.93 -1.29 7.59
N SER A 8 0.89 -2.52 8.11
CA SER A 8 -0.19 -2.98 8.99
C SER A 8 -0.24 -2.20 10.30
N THR A 9 0.90 -1.98 10.95
CA THR A 9 0.98 -1.16 12.18
C THR A 9 0.55 0.28 11.93
N TRP A 10 0.94 0.88 10.81
CA TRP A 10 0.57 2.26 10.47
C TRP A 10 -0.92 2.43 10.15
N THR A 11 -1.57 1.39 9.63
CA THR A 11 -2.99 1.41 9.27
C THR A 11 -3.90 0.89 10.38
N ALA A 12 -3.40 0.77 11.62
CA ALA A 12 -4.14 0.22 12.76
C ALA A 12 -4.78 -1.15 12.46
N GLY A 13 -4.13 -1.98 11.64
CA GLY A 13 -4.64 -3.29 11.25
C GLY A 13 -5.73 -3.27 10.17
N VAL A 14 -6.06 -2.13 9.58
CA VAL A 14 -6.99 -2.07 8.44
C VAL A 14 -6.41 -2.79 7.22
N ILE A 15 -5.09 -2.70 7.00
CA ILE A 15 -4.41 -3.50 5.97
C ILE A 15 -3.80 -4.71 6.64
N GLN A 16 -4.37 -5.88 6.36
CA GLN A 16 -3.83 -7.17 6.75
C GLN A 16 -2.72 -7.57 5.77
N VAL A 17 -1.58 -7.98 6.30
CA VAL A 17 -0.48 -8.56 5.51
C VAL A 17 -0.90 -9.99 5.13
N PRO A 18 -0.58 -10.49 3.92
CA PRO A 18 -0.81 -11.90 3.60
C PRO A 18 -0.19 -12.79 4.68
N GLN A 19 -1.01 -13.64 5.31
CA GLN A 19 -0.57 -14.50 6.42
C GLN A 19 0.20 -15.71 5.92
N GLU A 20 -0.06 -16.15 4.68
CA GLU A 20 0.55 -17.32 4.07
C GLU A 20 1.48 -16.92 2.91
N GLN A 21 2.56 -17.67 2.70
CA GLN A 21 3.54 -17.39 1.64
C GLN A 21 2.98 -17.64 0.23
N ASP A 22 1.93 -18.46 0.11
CA ASP A 22 1.33 -18.90 -1.16
C ASP A 22 -0.06 -18.29 -1.42
N GLU A 23 -0.53 -17.35 -0.59
CA GLU A 23 -1.76 -16.61 -0.90
C GLU A 23 -1.53 -15.80 -2.18
N GLY A 24 -2.29 -16.12 -3.23
CA GLY A 24 -2.22 -15.40 -4.49
C GLY A 24 -2.52 -13.92 -4.29
N ILE A 25 -1.74 -13.03 -4.91
CA ILE A 25 -1.88 -11.57 -4.68
C ILE A 25 -3.29 -11.05 -5.02
N GLU A 26 -3.98 -11.70 -5.95
CA GLU A 26 -5.37 -11.40 -6.29
C GLU A 26 -6.34 -11.84 -5.18
N GLU A 27 -6.15 -13.02 -4.62
CA GLU A 27 -6.94 -13.55 -3.50
C GLU A 27 -6.80 -12.64 -2.28
N TRP A 28 -5.56 -12.28 -1.94
CA TRP A 28 -5.24 -11.34 -0.87
C TRP A 28 -5.85 -9.95 -1.10
N TRP A 29 -5.81 -9.45 -2.33
CA TRP A 29 -6.40 -8.16 -2.67
C TRP A 29 -7.92 -8.17 -2.50
N LYS A 30 -8.58 -9.24 -2.95
CA LYS A 30 -10.02 -9.44 -2.80
C LYS A 30 -10.40 -9.56 -1.32
N SER A 31 -9.67 -10.36 -0.54
CA SER A 31 -9.92 -10.58 0.88
C SER A 31 -9.73 -9.29 1.69
N SER A 32 -8.68 -8.51 1.40
CA SER A 32 -8.39 -7.22 2.03
C SER A 32 -9.49 -6.17 1.85
N LEU A 33 -10.34 -6.32 0.82
CA LEU A 33 -11.44 -5.40 0.53
C LEU A 33 -12.82 -5.98 0.92
N ALA A 34 -12.95 -7.28 1.13
CA ALA A 34 -14.23 -7.98 1.22
C ALA A 34 -15.18 -7.40 2.29
N HIS A 35 -14.63 -7.08 3.46
CA HIS A 35 -15.39 -6.65 4.65
C HIS A 35 -15.62 -5.14 4.74
N LEU A 36 -15.15 -4.36 3.76
CA LEU A 36 -15.24 -2.90 3.79
C LEU A 36 -16.53 -2.39 3.13
N SER A 37 -17.06 -1.26 3.63
CA SER A 37 -18.13 -0.52 2.94
C SER A 37 -17.63 -0.01 1.58
N GLN A 38 -18.55 0.33 0.66
CA GLN A 38 -18.17 0.78 -0.68
C GLN A 38 -17.22 2.01 -0.65
N ALA A 39 -17.46 2.96 0.25
CA ALA A 39 -16.62 4.15 0.41
C ALA A 39 -15.22 3.80 0.96
N GLN A 40 -15.13 2.87 1.92
CA GLN A 40 -13.86 2.37 2.45
C GLN A 40 -13.11 1.55 1.40
N LYS A 41 -13.80 0.72 0.60
CA LYS A 41 -13.21 -0.06 -0.51
C LYS A 41 -12.46 0.82 -1.48
N CYS A 42 -13.07 1.92 -1.94
CA CYS A 42 -12.41 2.85 -2.87
C CYS A 42 -11.15 3.49 -2.25
N SER A 43 -11.20 3.80 -0.96
CA SER A 43 -10.10 4.42 -0.23
C SER A 43 -8.92 3.45 -0.02
N VAL A 44 -9.23 2.24 0.44
CA VAL A 44 -8.22 1.18 0.67
C VAL A 44 -7.64 0.68 -0.64
N ALA A 45 -8.46 0.49 -1.68
CA ALA A 45 -7.97 0.13 -3.01
C ALA A 45 -6.97 1.17 -3.54
N ALA A 46 -7.26 2.47 -3.38
CA ALA A 46 -6.32 3.51 -3.76
C ALA A 46 -4.99 3.41 -2.98
N ILE A 47 -5.03 3.27 -1.65
CA ILE A 47 -3.82 3.12 -0.84
C ILE A 47 -2.99 1.92 -1.31
N LEU A 48 -3.63 0.79 -1.57
CA LEU A 48 -2.99 -0.41 -2.08
C LEU A 48 -2.38 -0.17 -3.47
N THR A 49 -3.07 0.52 -4.37
CA THR A 49 -2.56 0.84 -5.72
C THR A 49 -1.29 1.69 -5.64
N TYR A 50 -1.31 2.79 -4.87
CA TYR A 50 -0.13 3.65 -4.71
C TYR A 50 1.02 2.94 -4.00
N THR A 51 0.72 2.07 -3.03
CA THR A 51 1.73 1.25 -2.35
C THR A 51 2.42 0.30 -3.33
N THR A 52 1.64 -0.50 -4.06
CA THR A 52 2.16 -1.46 -5.05
C THR A 52 2.95 -0.76 -6.14
N TRP A 53 2.46 0.39 -6.62
CA TRP A 53 3.15 1.20 -7.62
C TRP A 53 4.53 1.68 -7.14
N ASN A 54 4.63 2.22 -5.93
CA ASN A 54 5.92 2.68 -5.39
C ASN A 54 6.90 1.54 -5.11
N ILE A 55 6.41 0.38 -4.67
CA ILE A 55 7.25 -0.81 -4.50
C ILE A 55 7.81 -1.25 -5.86
N TRP A 56 6.98 -1.23 -6.90
CA TRP A 56 7.41 -1.54 -8.26
C TRP A 56 8.43 -0.52 -8.79
N LYS A 57 8.19 0.80 -8.62
CA LYS A 57 9.16 1.84 -8.95
C LYS A 57 10.49 1.64 -8.21
N GLU A 58 10.47 1.32 -6.93
CA GLU A 58 11.68 1.07 -6.14
C GLU A 58 12.44 -0.17 -6.64
N ARG A 59 11.73 -1.24 -7.02
CA ARG A 59 12.35 -2.41 -7.66
C ARG A 59 13.04 -2.02 -8.97
N ASN A 60 12.37 -1.24 -9.81
CA ASN A 60 12.96 -0.75 -11.07
C ASN A 60 14.18 0.13 -10.81
N ARG A 61 14.12 1.03 -9.83
CA ARG A 61 15.24 1.88 -9.44
C ARG A 61 16.46 1.07 -9.00
N ARG A 62 16.25 -0.03 -8.27
CA ARG A 62 17.34 -0.96 -7.89
C ARG A 62 17.95 -1.66 -9.09
N VAL A 63 17.13 -2.13 -10.02
CA VAL A 63 17.58 -2.92 -11.17
C VAL A 63 18.24 -2.04 -12.24
N PHE A 64 17.57 -0.96 -12.63
CA PHE A 64 17.96 -0.15 -13.78
C PHE A 64 18.89 1.02 -13.42
N GLU A 65 18.74 1.59 -12.22
CA GLU A 65 19.60 2.71 -11.79
C GLU A 65 20.70 2.29 -10.82
N GLN A 66 20.71 1.04 -10.35
CA GLN A 66 21.63 0.55 -9.32
C GLN A 66 21.59 1.36 -8.02
N LYS A 67 20.45 2.01 -7.73
CA LYS A 67 20.25 2.78 -6.49
C LYS A 67 19.26 2.09 -5.58
N CYS A 68 19.49 2.16 -4.26
CA CYS A 68 18.65 1.53 -3.25
C CYS A 68 18.22 2.55 -2.18
N LEU A 69 16.92 2.64 -1.90
CA LEU A 69 16.36 3.43 -0.83
C LEU A 69 16.16 2.50 0.36
N GLN A 70 16.33 3.07 1.55
CA GLN A 70 15.98 2.39 2.77
C GLN A 70 14.46 2.19 2.83
N PRO A 71 13.96 1.11 3.46
CA PRO A 71 12.53 0.82 3.51
C PRO A 71 11.68 1.99 4.02
N HIS A 72 12.16 2.73 5.02
CA HIS A 72 11.45 3.89 5.55
C HIS A 72 11.31 5.03 4.53
N GLN A 73 12.31 5.23 3.65
CA GLN A 73 12.25 6.25 2.60
C GLN A 73 11.20 5.90 1.54
N VAL A 74 11.09 4.61 1.19
CA VAL A 74 10.03 4.13 0.28
C VAL A 74 8.64 4.35 0.90
N VAL A 75 8.49 4.11 2.19
CA VAL A 75 7.24 4.39 2.92
C VAL A 75 6.92 5.88 2.94
N LEU A 76 7.92 6.76 3.07
CA LEU A 76 7.70 8.21 2.98
C LEU A 76 7.19 8.64 1.60
N LEU A 77 7.75 8.09 0.52
CA LEU A 77 7.27 8.36 -0.84
C LEU A 77 5.81 7.89 -1.05
N ILE A 78 5.46 6.71 -0.53
CA ILE A 78 4.07 6.22 -0.56
C ILE A 78 3.13 7.17 0.17
N LYS A 79 3.51 7.63 1.37
CA LYS A 79 2.74 8.59 2.16
C LYS A 79 2.55 9.91 1.42
N GLU A 80 3.59 10.39 0.76
CA GLU A 80 3.54 11.63 -0.03
C GLU A 80 2.59 11.50 -1.22
N GLU A 81 2.65 10.42 -1.99
CA GLU A 81 1.72 10.19 -3.11
C GLU A 81 0.26 10.02 -2.66
N ILE A 82 0.02 9.32 -1.56
CA ILE A 82 -1.33 9.20 -0.97
C ILE A 82 -1.85 10.57 -0.51
N ASN A 83 -0.99 11.39 0.09
CA ASN A 83 -1.35 12.75 0.50
C ASN A 83 -1.64 13.64 -0.72
N LEU A 84 -0.83 13.57 -1.77
CA LEU A 84 -1.09 14.30 -3.01
C LEU A 84 -2.44 13.92 -3.62
N ARG A 85 -2.75 12.62 -3.69
CA ARG A 85 -4.08 12.13 -4.11
C ARG A 85 -5.19 12.70 -3.23
N ARG A 86 -5.00 12.71 -1.91
CA ARG A 86 -5.97 13.25 -0.95
C ARG A 86 -6.24 14.74 -1.20
N VAL A 87 -5.20 15.53 -1.46
CA VAL A 87 -5.35 16.95 -1.77
C VAL A 87 -6.04 17.16 -3.12
N ALA A 88 -5.71 16.35 -4.13
CA ALA A 88 -6.29 16.49 -5.47
C ALA A 88 -7.74 16.01 -5.59
N CYS A 89 -8.11 14.95 -4.86
CA CYS A 89 -9.39 14.26 -5.01
C CYS A 89 -10.31 14.35 -3.77
N GLY A 90 -9.87 15.00 -2.69
CA GLY A 90 -10.57 15.07 -1.41
C GLY A 90 -10.22 13.93 -0.43
N THR A 91 -10.61 14.11 0.84
CA THR A 91 -10.29 13.16 1.93
C THR A 91 -11.02 11.83 1.75
N PRO A 92 -10.31 10.68 1.66
CA PRO A 92 -10.96 9.39 1.72
C PRO A 92 -11.69 9.25 3.06
N VAL A 93 -12.97 8.86 3.02
CA VAL A 93 -13.75 8.58 4.23
C VAL A 93 -13.22 7.27 4.82
N VAL A 94 -12.34 7.40 5.81
CA VAL A 94 -11.85 6.29 6.63
C VAL A 94 -12.42 6.53 8.02
N HIS A 95 -13.64 6.04 8.25
CA HIS A 95 -14.19 5.86 9.59
C HIS A 95 -13.91 4.44 10.06
#